data_AF-A0A3M7NLZ0-F1
#
_entry.id   AF-A0A3M7NLZ0-F1
#
_cell.length_a   1.000
_cell.length_b   1.000
_cell.length_c   1.000
_cell.angle_alpha   90.00
_cell.angle_beta   90.00
_cell.angle_gamma   90.00
#
_symmetry.space_group_name_H-M   'P 1'
#
loop_
_entity.id
_entity.type
_entity.pdbx_description
1 polymer ?
#
loop_
_entity_poly.entity_id
_entity_poly.type
_entity_poly.pdbx_seq_one_letter_code
_entity_poly.pdbx_strand_id
1 'polypeptide(L)'
;MGVDEQKEEREVLESIFPDEITDISDASYRVSITLDVPGEPGDEDPDRPAILLNVTYPDSYPEVAPHLDITSPSNAPKHPFLDVGSDKARLLEDLQSIIEESLGMAMIFTLVTTLKESAEQLIIDRRKAKQTEREEELWERGLAKETDDDAEGDDSLEAVKALKVS
;
A
#
# COMPACT_ATOMS: atom_id res chain seq x y z
N MET A 1 29.16 15.86 17.37
CA MET A 1 27.86 16.53 17.20
C MET A 1 26.80 15.47 16.94
N GLY A 2 26.87 14.73 15.83
CA GLY A 2 25.86 13.70 15.49
C GLY A 2 25.48 12.66 16.56
N VAL A 3 26.39 12.21 17.43
CA VAL A 3 26.08 11.18 18.45
C VAL A 3 25.08 11.65 19.52
N ASP A 4 25.15 12.91 19.95
CA ASP A 4 24.17 13.46 20.90
C ASP A 4 22.79 13.59 20.22
N GLU A 5 22.75 14.10 18.98
CA GLU A 5 21.52 14.27 18.19
C GLU A 5 20.84 12.91 17.90
N GLN A 6 21.62 11.87 17.58
CA GLN A 6 21.12 10.50 17.42
C GLN A 6 20.45 9.98 18.69
N LYS A 7 21.03 10.31 19.85
CA LYS A 7 20.53 9.86 21.14
C LYS A 7 19.27 10.61 21.54
N GLU A 8 19.25 11.93 21.36
CA GLU A 8 18.05 12.75 21.60
C GLU A 8 16.88 12.30 20.71
N GLU A 9 17.11 12.06 19.42
CA GLU A 9 16.09 11.53 18.52
C GLU A 9 15.63 10.13 18.98
N ARG A 10 16.55 9.27 19.42
CA ARG A 10 16.20 7.94 19.89
C ARG A 10 15.29 7.98 21.12
N GLU A 11 15.60 8.83 22.10
CA GLU A 11 14.77 8.99 23.31
C GLU A 11 13.35 9.45 22.96
N VAL A 12 13.21 10.32 21.97
CA VAL A 12 11.90 10.74 21.45
C VAL A 12 11.18 9.58 20.77
N LEU A 13 11.86 8.82 19.93
CA LEU A 13 11.27 7.67 19.23
C LEU A 13 10.81 6.57 20.20
N GLU A 14 11.58 6.28 21.25
CA GLU A 14 11.19 5.32 22.29
C GLU A 14 9.94 5.77 23.06
N SER A 15 9.75 7.08 23.21
CA SER A 15 8.55 7.66 23.84
C SER A 15 7.32 7.57 22.93
N ILE A 16 7.50 7.74 21.61
CA ILE A 16 6.42 7.68 20.62
C ILE A 16 6.03 6.23 20.30
N PHE A 17 7.02 5.34 20.20
CA PHE A 17 6.87 3.96 19.73
C PHE A 17 7.49 2.94 20.70
N PRO A 18 6.98 2.84 21.94
CA PRO A 18 7.59 2.03 22.98
C PRO A 18 7.46 0.50 22.75
N ASP A 19 6.45 0.04 22.02
CA ASP A 19 6.20 -1.39 21.77
C ASP A 19 6.69 -1.81 20.38
N GLU A 20 6.78 -0.85 19.46
CA GLU A 20 7.12 -1.09 18.06
C GLU A 20 8.63 -1.09 17.79
N ILE A 21 9.43 -0.42 18.63
CA ILE A 21 10.89 -0.35 18.45
C ILE A 21 11.58 -1.53 19.13
N THR A 22 12.39 -2.25 18.37
CA THR A 22 13.28 -3.31 18.86
C THR A 22 14.72 -2.92 18.60
N ASP A 23 15.50 -2.79 19.67
CA ASP A 23 16.92 -2.50 19.55
C ASP A 23 17.72 -3.72 19.07
N ILE A 24 18.63 -3.50 18.13
CA ILE A 24 19.53 -4.54 17.60
C ILE A 24 20.96 -4.28 18.08
N SER A 25 21.38 -3.02 18.11
CA SER A 25 22.69 -2.54 18.57
C SER A 25 22.63 -1.02 18.83
N ASP A 26 23.65 -0.45 19.47
CA ASP A 26 23.71 1.00 19.78
C ASP A 26 23.38 1.93 18.59
N ALA A 27 23.79 1.57 17.37
CA ALA A 27 23.56 2.37 16.16
C ALA A 27 22.46 1.80 15.23
N SER A 28 21.83 0.67 15.58
CA SER A 28 20.86 0.01 14.69
C SER A 28 19.67 -0.57 15.43
N TYR A 29 18.50 -0.38 14.88
CA TYR A 29 17.24 -0.80 15.48
C TYR A 29 16.23 -1.10 14.41
N ARG A 30 15.14 -1.72 14.83
CA ARG A 30 14.03 -2.07 13.97
C ARG A 30 12.77 -1.42 14.50
N VAL A 31 11.98 -0.86 13.59
CA VAL A 31 10.66 -0.32 13.88
C VAL A 31 9.63 -1.23 13.24
N SER A 32 8.70 -1.74 14.05
CA SER A 32 7.57 -2.54 13.60
C SER A 32 6.39 -1.65 13.27
N ILE A 33 6.09 -1.50 11.98
CA ILE A 33 5.04 -0.62 11.48
C ILE A 33 3.83 -1.46 11.12
N THR A 34 2.77 -1.35 11.92
CA THR A 34 1.47 -1.96 11.62
C THR A 34 0.67 -1.04 10.70
N LEU A 35 0.19 -1.58 9.58
CA LEU A 35 -0.61 -0.84 8.61
C LEU A 35 -2.10 -0.91 8.97
N ASP A 36 -2.75 0.23 9.10
CA ASP A 36 -4.18 0.36 9.40
C ASP A 36 -4.98 0.49 8.09
N VAL A 37 -5.01 -0.59 7.32
CA VAL A 37 -5.83 -0.67 6.12
C VAL A 37 -7.26 -1.09 6.48
N PRO A 38 -8.30 -0.35 6.05
CA PRO A 38 -9.68 -0.71 6.36
C PRO A 38 -10.03 -2.04 5.70
N GLY A 39 -10.63 -3.02 6.40
CA GLY A 39 -10.99 -4.33 5.84
C GLY A 39 -11.98 -4.28 4.66
N GLU A 40 -12.29 -5.43 4.06
CA GLU A 40 -13.49 -5.52 3.22
C GLU A 40 -14.76 -5.42 4.09
N PRO A 41 -15.86 -4.85 3.58
CA PRO A 41 -17.12 -4.82 4.32
C PRO A 41 -17.61 -6.26 4.57
N GLY A 42 -17.57 -6.69 5.83
CA GLY A 42 -17.94 -8.06 6.26
C GLY A 42 -16.77 -8.88 6.82
N ASP A 43 -15.55 -8.34 6.79
CA ASP A 43 -14.38 -8.96 7.41
C ASP A 43 -14.31 -8.58 8.90
N GLU A 44 -14.56 -9.55 9.80
CA GLU A 44 -14.59 -9.33 11.25
C GLU A 44 -13.18 -9.14 11.85
N ASP A 45 -12.14 -9.61 11.15
CA ASP A 45 -10.74 -9.54 11.58
C ASP A 45 -9.85 -9.16 10.36
N PRO A 46 -9.80 -7.87 9.97
CA PRO A 46 -8.99 -7.47 8.84
C PRO A 46 -7.53 -7.77 9.15
N ASP A 47 -6.93 -8.68 8.37
CA ASP A 47 -5.51 -8.99 8.43
C ASP A 47 -4.73 -7.66 8.31
N ARG A 48 -4.09 -7.24 9.40
CA ARG A 48 -3.31 -5.99 9.44
C ARG A 48 -1.87 -6.31 9.05
N PRO A 49 -1.45 -6.04 7.80
CA PRO A 49 -0.08 -6.29 7.41
C PRO A 49 0.85 -5.42 8.26
N ALA A 50 1.96 -6.00 8.68
CA ALA A 50 3.03 -5.28 9.37
C ALA A 50 4.31 -5.33 8.53
N ILE A 51 5.06 -4.23 8.57
CA ILE A 51 6.34 -4.07 7.90
C ILE A 51 7.40 -3.75 8.96
N LEU A 52 8.59 -4.32 8.80
CA LEU A 52 9.72 -4.06 9.68
C LEU A 52 10.71 -3.14 8.97
N LEU A 53 10.88 -1.92 9.47
CA LEU A 53 11.90 -0.98 9.01
C LEU A 53 13.16 -1.14 9.85
N ASN A 54 14.24 -1.61 9.26
CA ASN A 54 15.56 -1.64 9.88
C ASN A 54 16.26 -0.30 9.60
N VAL A 55 16.63 0.40 10.66
CA VAL A 55 17.32 1.69 10.60
C VAL A 55 18.72 1.50 11.18
N THR A 56 19.73 1.97 10.46
CA THR A 56 21.12 2.00 10.92
C THR A 56 21.69 3.40 10.75
N TYR A 57 22.12 4.00 11.86
CA TYR A 57 22.73 5.31 11.89
C TYR A 57 24.19 5.26 11.44
N PRO A 58 24.61 6.06 10.45
CA PRO A 58 26.02 6.31 10.20
C PRO A 58 26.60 7.27 11.25
N ASP A 59 27.93 7.24 11.43
CA ASP A 59 28.65 8.13 12.37
C ASP A 59 28.38 9.63 12.12
N SER A 60 28.08 10.00 10.88
CA SER A 60 27.82 11.37 10.46
C SER A 60 26.33 11.74 10.39
N TYR A 61 25.41 10.90 10.87
CA TYR A 61 24.00 11.27 10.98
C TYR A 61 23.83 12.42 12.00
N PRO A 62 23.00 13.45 11.73
CA PRO A 62 22.04 13.57 10.62
C PRO A 62 22.56 14.23 9.31
N GLU A 63 23.86 14.54 9.20
CA GLU A 63 24.44 15.11 7.97
C GLU A 63 24.48 14.11 6.81
N VAL A 64 24.47 12.80 7.12
CA VAL A 64 24.42 11.71 6.14
C VAL A 64 23.17 10.88 6.35
N ALA A 65 22.58 10.45 5.23
CA ALA A 65 21.40 9.60 5.19
C ALA A 65 21.57 8.30 6.02
N PRO A 66 20.55 7.91 6.81
CA PRO A 66 20.55 6.62 7.49
C PRO A 66 20.46 5.47 6.49
N HIS A 67 21.01 4.32 6.84
CA HIS A 67 20.80 3.10 6.07
C HIS A 67 19.45 2.49 6.46
N LEU A 68 18.55 2.38 5.47
CA LEU A 68 17.21 1.85 5.63
C LEU A 68 17.08 0.52 4.89
N ASP A 69 16.46 -0.47 5.52
CA ASP A 69 16.09 -1.73 4.88
C ASP A 69 14.71 -2.18 5.35
N ILE A 70 13.92 -2.71 4.42
CA ILE A 70 12.53 -3.10 4.68
C ILE A 70 12.42 -4.61 4.63
N THR A 71 11.87 -5.19 5.69
CA THR A 71 11.68 -6.63 5.84
C THR A 71 10.25 -6.97 6.26
N SER A 72 9.79 -8.16 5.93
CA SER A 72 8.50 -8.69 6.39
C SER A 72 8.69 -9.49 7.69
N PRO A 73 7.76 -9.45 8.65
CA PRO A 73 7.77 -10.36 9.79
C PRO A 73 7.73 -11.82 9.30
N SER A 74 8.54 -12.69 9.89
CA SER A 74 8.65 -14.10 9.46
C SER A 74 7.32 -14.88 9.53
N ASN A 75 6.40 -14.44 10.40
CA ASN A 75 5.07 -15.04 10.59
C ASN A 75 3.95 -14.24 9.94
N ALA A 76 4.25 -13.20 9.14
CA ALA A 76 3.21 -12.41 8.50
C ALA A 76 2.54 -13.23 7.38
N PRO A 77 1.21 -13.36 7.38
CA PRO A 77 0.50 -13.93 6.24
C PRO A 77 0.77 -13.07 5.00
N LYS A 78 0.89 -13.72 3.84
CA LYS A 78 1.07 -13.00 2.58
C LYS A 78 -0.20 -12.21 2.29
N HIS A 79 -0.09 -10.88 2.38
CA HIS A 79 -1.21 -10.01 2.08
C HIS A 79 -1.45 -9.98 0.57
N PRO A 80 -2.70 -10.14 0.09
CA PRO A 80 -2.99 -10.24 -1.35
C PRO A 80 -2.66 -8.98 -2.16
N PHE A 81 -2.53 -7.84 -1.49
CA PHE A 81 -2.24 -6.55 -2.12
C PHE A 81 -0.90 -5.94 -1.71
N LEU A 82 -0.10 -6.61 -0.87
CA LEU A 82 1.22 -6.10 -0.45
C LEU A 82 2.24 -7.23 -0.47
N ASP A 83 3.29 -7.06 -1.26
CA ASP A 83 4.43 -7.98 -1.31
C ASP A 83 5.70 -7.21 -0.95
N VAL A 84 6.16 -7.34 0.29
CA VAL A 84 7.33 -6.60 0.79
C VAL A 84 8.57 -6.84 -0.08
N GLY A 85 8.73 -8.03 -0.66
CA GLY A 85 9.87 -8.35 -1.53
C GLY A 85 9.93 -7.50 -2.80
N SER A 86 8.77 -7.31 -3.43
CA SER A 86 8.62 -6.54 -4.67
C SER A 86 8.43 -5.05 -4.41
N ASP A 87 7.71 -4.70 -3.36
CA ASP A 87 7.32 -3.33 -3.03
C ASP A 87 8.41 -2.55 -2.29
N LYS A 88 9.36 -3.23 -1.61
CA LYS A 88 10.42 -2.54 -0.85
C LYS A 88 11.22 -1.52 -1.68
N ALA A 89 11.49 -1.80 -2.95
CA ALA A 89 12.32 -0.93 -3.77
C ALA A 89 11.61 0.40 -4.03
N ARG A 90 10.31 0.33 -4.33
CA ARG A 90 9.44 1.49 -4.50
C ARG A 90 9.28 2.25 -3.19
N LEU A 91 9.03 1.55 -2.08
CA LEU A 91 8.87 2.17 -0.77
C LEU A 91 10.15 2.91 -0.34
N LEU A 92 11.34 2.33 -0.58
CA LEU A 92 12.62 3.01 -0.31
C LEU A 92 12.86 4.20 -1.24
N GLU A 93 12.44 4.12 -2.50
CA GLU A 93 12.52 5.23 -3.46
C GLU A 93 11.64 6.41 -3.04
N ASP A 94 10.41 6.15 -2.56
CA ASP A 94 9.52 7.20 -2.02
C ASP A 94 10.16 7.94 -0.82
N LEU A 95 10.90 7.22 0.03
CA LEU A 95 11.61 7.80 1.17
C LEU A 95 12.85 8.62 0.76
N GLN A 96 13.44 8.36 -0.40
CA GLN A 96 14.68 9.00 -0.87
C GLN A 96 14.52 10.53 -0.91
N SER A 97 13.40 11.02 -1.45
CA SER A 97 13.11 12.46 -1.54
C SER A 97 13.10 13.12 -0.15
N ILE A 98 12.46 12.47 0.83
CA ILE A 98 12.33 12.98 2.19
C ILE A 98 13.69 13.02 2.89
N ILE A 99 14.53 12.00 2.64
CA ILE A 99 15.89 11.96 3.16
C ILE A 99 16.67 13.16 2.65
N GLU A 100 16.66 13.40 1.34
CA GLU A 100 17.41 14.50 0.71
C GLU A 100 16.93 15.88 1.21
N GLU A 101 15.63 16.06 1.42
CA GLU A 101 15.05 17.30 1.95
C GLU A 101 15.32 17.50 3.45
N SER A 102 15.49 16.41 4.20
CA SER A 102 15.63 16.43 5.67
C SER A 102 17.08 16.24 6.15
N LEU A 103 18.07 16.24 5.25
CA LEU A 103 19.48 16.17 5.60
C LEU A 103 19.87 17.32 6.56
N GLY A 104 20.61 16.98 7.60
CA GLY A 104 21.01 17.91 8.66
C GLY A 104 19.99 18.03 9.79
N MET A 105 18.92 17.23 9.80
CA MET A 105 17.98 17.12 10.93
C MET A 105 17.55 15.67 11.19
N ALA A 106 17.10 15.41 12.42
CA ALA A 106 16.39 14.19 12.79
C ALA A 106 15.19 13.94 11.86
N MET A 107 15.18 12.79 11.18
CA MET A 107 14.21 12.48 10.12
C MET A 107 13.55 11.11 10.25
N ILE A 108 13.97 10.25 11.18
CA ILE A 108 13.45 8.87 11.25
C ILE A 108 11.96 8.87 11.52
N PHE A 109 11.47 9.73 12.41
CA PHE A 109 10.03 9.82 12.67
C PHE A 109 9.25 10.04 11.37
N THR A 110 9.67 11.03 10.57
CA THR A 110 9.07 11.33 9.27
C THR A 110 9.17 10.14 8.31
N LEU A 111 10.32 9.47 8.27
CA LEU A 111 10.51 8.28 7.42
C LEU A 111 9.58 7.14 7.82
N VAL A 112 9.40 6.89 9.11
CA VAL A 112 8.47 5.88 9.63
C VAL A 112 7.04 6.24 9.28
N THR A 113 6.62 7.50 9.48
CA THR A 113 5.26 7.94 9.15
C THR A 113 4.97 7.86 7.66
N THR A 114 5.89 8.34 6.82
CA THR A 114 5.69 8.29 5.36
C THR A 114 5.77 6.88 4.82
N LEU A 115 6.62 6.01 5.37
CA LEU A 115 6.64 4.61 4.99
C LEU A 115 5.31 3.93 5.29
N LYS A 116 4.73 4.21 6.47
CA LYS A 116 3.40 3.72 6.85
C LYS A 116 2.35 4.16 5.83
N GLU A 117 2.27 5.47 5.57
CA GLU A 117 1.29 6.05 4.64
C GLU A 117 1.47 5.52 3.21
N SER A 118 2.69 5.42 2.70
CA SER A 118 2.95 4.90 1.34
C SER A 118 2.54 3.42 1.22
N ALA A 119 2.83 2.61 2.23
CA ALA A 119 2.42 1.20 2.24
C ALA A 119 0.90 1.01 2.34
N GLU A 120 0.22 1.79 3.17
CA GLU A 120 -1.24 1.82 3.26
C GLU A 120 -1.87 2.26 1.93
N GLN A 121 -1.34 3.32 1.34
CA GLN A 121 -1.82 3.85 0.06
C GLN A 121 -1.65 2.83 -1.07
N LEU A 122 -0.52 2.12 -1.10
CA LEU A 122 -0.24 1.08 -2.10
C LEU A 122 -1.27 -0.07 -2.04
N ILE A 123 -1.67 -0.47 -0.82
CA ILE A 123 -2.74 -1.45 -0.62
C ILE A 123 -4.09 -0.93 -1.12
N ILE A 124 -4.43 0.32 -0.78
CA ILE A 124 -5.69 0.96 -1.16
C ILE A 124 -5.79 1.08 -2.69
N ASP A 125 -4.72 1.53 -3.36
CA ASP A 125 -4.67 1.69 -4.81
C ASP A 125 -4.87 0.36 -5.54
N ARG A 126 -4.17 -0.70 -5.11
CA ARG A 126 -4.32 -2.04 -5.70
C ARG A 126 -5.72 -2.63 -5.49
N ARG A 127 -6.32 -2.38 -4.33
CA ARG A 127 -7.72 -2.79 -4.07
C ARG A 127 -8.69 -2.07 -4.96
N LYS A 128 -8.53 -0.75 -5.10
CA LYS A 128 -9.38 0.07 -5.95
C LYS A 128 -9.26 -0.35 -7.41
N ALA A 129 -8.04 -0.57 -7.92
CA ALA A 129 -7.81 -1.07 -9.27
C ALA A 129 -8.56 -2.39 -9.51
N LYS A 130 -8.41 -3.37 -8.62
CA LYS A 130 -9.09 -4.67 -8.73
C LYS A 130 -10.62 -4.57 -8.62
N GLN A 131 -11.13 -3.62 -7.83
CA GLN A 131 -12.57 -3.38 -7.72
C GLN A 131 -13.11 -2.75 -9.00
N THR A 132 -12.40 -1.76 -9.55
CA THR A 132 -12.76 -1.12 -10.82
C THR A 132 -12.78 -2.12 -11.96
N GLU A 133 -11.75 -2.97 -12.09
CA GLU A 133 -11.71 -4.03 -13.12
C GLU A 133 -12.94 -4.96 -13.02
N ARG A 134 -13.29 -5.40 -11.81
CA ARG A 134 -14.49 -6.25 -11.60
C ARG A 134 -15.78 -5.53 -11.94
N GLU A 135 -15.89 -4.25 -11.61
CA GLU A 135 -17.08 -3.46 -11.89
C GLU A 135 -17.24 -3.21 -13.40
N GLU A 136 -16.14 -2.97 -14.11
CA GLU A 136 -16.10 -2.86 -15.57
C GLU A 136 -16.50 -4.18 -16.24
N GLU A 137 -15.94 -5.32 -15.81
CA GLU A 137 -16.32 -6.64 -16.34
C GLU A 137 -17.81 -6.96 -16.10
N LEU A 138 -18.35 -6.59 -14.93
CA LEU A 138 -19.77 -6.78 -14.61
C LEU A 138 -20.67 -5.85 -15.44
N TRP A 139 -20.24 -4.62 -15.68
CA TRP A 139 -20.94 -3.67 -16.54
C TRP A 139 -20.97 -4.17 -17.99
N GLU A 140 -19.83 -4.58 -18.55
CA GLU A 140 -19.74 -5.15 -19.90
C GLU A 140 -20.60 -6.42 -20.05
N ARG A 141 -20.55 -7.33 -19.06
CA ARG A 141 -21.37 -8.55 -19.08
C ARG A 141 -22.87 -8.26 -18.88
N GLY A 142 -23.21 -7.20 -18.16
CA GLY A 142 -24.59 -6.72 -17.98
C GLY A 142 -25.15 -6.14 -19.29
N LEU A 143 -24.42 -5.25 -19.94
CA LEU A 143 -24.80 -4.70 -21.24
C LEU A 143 -24.90 -5.78 -22.33
N ALA A 144 -23.97 -6.73 -22.35
CA ALA A 144 -23.99 -7.81 -23.35
C ALA A 144 -25.23 -8.72 -23.23
N LYS A 145 -25.81 -8.87 -22.03
CA LYS A 145 -27.07 -9.61 -21.85
C LYS A 145 -28.28 -8.82 -22.34
N GLU A 146 -28.30 -7.51 -22.10
CA GLU A 146 -29.45 -6.67 -22.49
C GLU A 146 -29.53 -6.49 -24.01
N THR A 147 -28.40 -6.52 -24.72
CA THR A 147 -28.36 -6.42 -26.20
C THR A 147 -28.75 -7.70 -26.95
N ASP A 148 -28.72 -8.88 -26.30
CA ASP A 148 -29.08 -10.16 -26.95
C ASP A 148 -30.60 -10.42 -26.90
N ASP A 149 -31.30 -9.95 -25.85
CA ASP A 149 -32.75 -10.10 -25.67
C ASP A 149 -33.59 -9.17 -26.59
N ASP A 150 -33.02 -8.08 -27.13
CA ASP A 150 -33.72 -7.16 -28.04
C ASP A 150 -33.63 -7.55 -29.54
N ALA A 151 -32.89 -8.63 -29.89
CA ALA A 151 -32.66 -9.02 -31.28
C ALA A 151 -33.60 -10.11 -31.83
N GLU A 152 -34.42 -10.79 -31.00
CA GLU A 152 -35.34 -11.85 -31.46
C GLU A 152 -36.81 -11.40 -31.65
N GLY A 153 -37.08 -10.08 -31.61
CA GLY A 153 -38.44 -9.52 -31.62
C GLY A 153 -39.03 -9.06 -32.95
N ASP A 154 -38.30 -9.09 -34.08
CA ASP A 154 -38.75 -8.46 -35.33
C ASP A 154 -38.50 -9.31 -36.60
N ASP A 155 -39.01 -10.55 -36.66
CA ASP A 155 -39.06 -11.32 -37.94
C ASP A 155 -40.48 -11.85 -38.28
N SER A 156 -41.54 -11.32 -37.63
CA SER A 156 -42.92 -11.81 -37.85
C SER A 156 -43.85 -10.88 -38.65
N LEU A 157 -43.38 -9.75 -39.20
CA LEU A 157 -44.27 -8.75 -39.82
C LEU A 157 -44.12 -8.52 -41.34
N GLU A 158 -43.23 -9.23 -42.04
CA GLU A 158 -43.08 -9.13 -43.51
C GLU A 158 -43.93 -10.15 -44.32
N ALA A 159 -44.77 -10.97 -43.68
CA ALA A 159 -45.59 -11.96 -44.41
C ALA A 159 -46.98 -11.46 -44.86
N VAL A 160 -47.48 -10.32 -44.38
CA VAL A 160 -48.88 -9.90 -44.62
C VAL A 160 -49.09 -8.91 -45.78
N LYS A 161 -48.01 -8.43 -46.41
CA LYS A 161 -48.12 -7.43 -47.50
C LYS A 161 -48.24 -8.02 -48.91
N ALA A 162 -48.08 -9.33 -49.07
CA ALA A 162 -48.10 -9.99 -50.38
C ALA A 162 -49.49 -10.48 -50.86
N LEU A 163 -50.58 -10.34 -50.08
CA LEU A 163 -51.86 -10.98 -50.41
C LEU A 163 -53.07 -10.06 -50.61
N LYS A 164 -52.86 -8.78 -50.95
CA LYS A 164 -53.97 -7.90 -51.36
C LYS A 164 -53.62 -7.00 -52.54
N VAL A 165 -53.14 -7.60 -53.63
CA VAL A 165 -53.32 -7.01 -54.96
C VAL A 165 -53.74 -8.12 -55.94
N SER A 166 -55.05 -8.29 -56.04
CA SER A 166 -55.79 -8.90 -57.16
C SER A 166 -57.25 -8.54 -57.01
#